data_AF-A0A1H3C462-F1
#
_entry.id   AF-A0A1H3C462-F1
#
_cell.length_a   1.000
_cell.length_b   1.000
_cell.length_c   1.000
_cell.angle_alpha   90.00
_cell.angle_beta   90.00
_cell.angle_gamma   90.00
#
_symmetry.space_group_name_H-M   'P 1'
#
loop_
_entity.id
_entity.type
_entity.pdbx_description
1 polymer ?
#
loop_
_entity_poly.entity_id
_entity_poly.type
_entity_poly.pdbx_seq_one_letter_code
_entity_poly.pdbx_strand_id
1 'polypeptide(L)'
;MNRFFLVCFLIILMVSCKTKVVEPDPNELIKRELVKKIDNYVNGVDSFVYHVNASSKDFDSISVDELKNFKKKKRITKNVSEKNTTFYRQKIVKVKHKDYLENNFVKLKAFYFDEDELVCIKIYELFPSEEISSKAKVYKRVLYFKKNELLLDSSNKDEKYETNELLNFGVAQLEEEYQSKLND
;
A
#
# COMPACT_ATOMS: atom_id res chain seq x y z
N MET A 1 -13.89 -13.11 58.21
CA MET A 1 -13.88 -12.07 57.16
C MET A 1 -15.00 -12.35 56.18
N ASN A 2 -15.99 -11.46 56.15
CA ASN A 2 -17.37 -11.75 55.69
C ASN A 2 -17.49 -12.00 54.18
N ARG A 3 -18.04 -13.15 53.80
CA ARG A 3 -18.47 -13.49 52.43
C ARG A 3 -19.41 -12.45 51.82
N PHE A 4 -20.15 -11.73 52.66
CA PHE A 4 -21.01 -10.61 52.27
C PHE A 4 -20.23 -9.43 51.67
N PHE A 5 -19.02 -9.17 52.15
CA PHE A 5 -18.18 -8.08 51.68
C PHE A 5 -17.65 -8.35 50.26
N LEU A 6 -17.34 -9.61 49.96
CA LEU A 6 -16.87 -10.05 48.65
C LEU A 6 -17.96 -9.90 47.57
N VAL A 7 -19.21 -10.19 47.91
CA VAL A 7 -20.35 -10.09 46.99
C VAL A 7 -20.68 -8.62 46.69
N CYS A 8 -20.69 -7.75 47.71
CA CYS A 8 -20.89 -6.31 47.48
C CYS A 8 -19.76 -5.70 46.65
N PHE A 9 -18.51 -6.12 46.84
CA PHE A 9 -17.37 -5.64 46.06
C PHE A 9 -17.46 -6.05 44.57
N LEU A 10 -17.94 -7.27 44.29
CA LEU A 10 -18.16 -7.75 42.92
C LEU A 10 -19.31 -7.02 42.20
N ILE A 11 -20.37 -6.63 42.92
CA ILE A 11 -21.46 -5.83 42.34
C ILE A 11 -20.96 -4.42 42.02
N ILE A 12 -20.16 -3.79 42.87
CA ILE A 12 -19.56 -2.47 42.61
C ILE A 12 -18.64 -2.52 41.37
N LEU A 13 -17.87 -3.59 41.20
CA LEU A 13 -17.03 -3.80 40.01
C LEU A 13 -17.86 -3.95 38.72
N MET A 14 -19.04 -4.57 38.77
CA MET A 14 -19.90 -4.71 37.59
C MET A 14 -20.60 -3.40 37.16
N VAL A 15 -20.85 -2.47 38.09
CA VAL A 15 -21.50 -1.17 37.77
C VAL A 15 -20.49 -0.15 37.21
N SER A 16 -19.17 -0.35 37.36
CA SER A 16 -18.16 0.58 36.88
C SER A 16 -17.78 0.43 35.41
N CYS A 17 -18.25 -0.60 34.70
CA CYS A 17 -18.06 -0.76 33.26
C CYS A 17 -19.17 -0.06 32.46
N LYS A 18 -19.36 1.24 32.68
CA LYS A 18 -19.95 2.10 31.64
C LYS A 18 -18.83 2.53 30.72
N THR A 19 -18.46 1.66 29.78
CA THR A 19 -17.68 2.06 28.61
C THR A 19 -18.45 3.18 27.94
N LYS A 20 -17.95 4.42 28.07
CA LYS A 20 -18.38 5.51 27.20
C LYS A 20 -18.08 5.03 25.79
N VAL A 21 -19.13 4.65 25.05
CA VAL A 21 -19.03 4.49 23.60
C VAL A 21 -18.71 5.89 23.11
N VAL A 22 -17.41 6.14 22.87
CA VAL A 22 -16.97 7.35 22.21
C VAL A 22 -17.50 7.21 20.80
N GLU A 23 -18.57 7.94 20.48
CA GLU A 23 -19.01 8.06 19.10
C GLU A 23 -17.81 8.58 18.29
N PRO A 24 -17.42 7.90 17.22
CA PRO A 24 -16.31 8.35 16.39
C PRO A 24 -16.66 9.71 15.80
N ASP A 25 -15.67 10.60 15.72
CA ASP A 25 -15.80 11.90 15.07
C ASP A 25 -16.41 11.70 13.67
N PRO A 26 -17.52 12.39 13.33
CA PRO A 26 -18.13 12.33 12.00
C PRO A 26 -17.12 12.54 10.86
N ASN A 27 -16.10 13.37 11.07
CA ASN A 27 -15.05 13.61 10.08
C ASN A 27 -14.13 12.40 9.88
N GLU A 28 -13.83 11.64 10.94
CA GLU A 28 -13.11 10.37 10.80
C GLU A 28 -13.93 9.34 10.05
N LEU A 29 -15.24 9.30 10.28
CA LEU A 29 -16.14 8.35 9.63
C LEU A 29 -16.19 8.58 8.12
N ILE A 30 -16.34 9.84 7.70
CA ILE A 30 -16.31 10.25 6.28
C ILE A 30 -14.98 9.88 5.63
N LYS A 31 -13.85 10.16 6.30
CA LYS A 31 -12.51 9.79 5.80
C LYS A 31 -12.37 8.29 5.59
N ARG A 32 -12.86 7.46 6.52
CA ARG A 32 -12.81 5.99 6.38
C ARG A 32 -13.65 5.48 5.21
N GLU A 33 -14.83 6.05 4.99
CA GLU A 33 -15.66 5.70 3.84
C GLU A 33 -14.99 6.06 2.51
N LEU A 34 -14.36 7.22 2.43
CA LEU A 34 -13.60 7.63 1.26
C LEU A 34 -12.42 6.68 0.99
N VAL A 35 -11.63 6.37 2.02
CA VAL A 35 -10.53 5.38 1.91
C VAL A 35 -11.05 4.04 1.41
N LYS A 36 -12.18 3.55 1.92
CA LYS A 36 -12.78 2.28 1.49
C LYS A 36 -13.21 2.31 0.01
N LYS A 37 -13.77 3.43 -0.46
CA LYS A 37 -14.11 3.61 -1.88
C LYS A 37 -12.87 3.56 -2.76
N ILE A 38 -11.80 4.28 -2.37
CA ILE A 38 -10.53 4.26 -3.09
C ILE A 38 -9.94 2.85 -3.09
N ASP A 39 -9.95 2.15 -1.95
CA ASP A 39 -9.41 0.80 -1.85
C ASP A 39 -10.16 -0.19 -2.75
N ASN A 40 -11.49 -0.12 -2.78
CA ASN A 40 -12.30 -0.90 -3.71
C ASN A 40 -11.97 -0.61 -5.18
N TYR A 41 -11.81 0.66 -5.53
CA TYR A 41 -11.40 1.08 -6.88
C TYR A 41 -10.03 0.47 -7.25
N VAL A 42 -9.04 0.65 -6.38
CA VAL A 42 -7.68 0.13 -6.55
C VAL A 42 -7.67 -1.39 -6.70
N ASN A 43 -8.44 -2.12 -5.88
CA ASN A 43 -8.58 -3.57 -6.00
C ASN A 43 -9.25 -3.97 -7.33
N GLY A 44 -10.18 -3.17 -7.83
CA GLY A 44 -10.77 -3.33 -9.16
C GLY A 44 -9.73 -3.17 -10.29
N VAL A 45 -8.88 -2.14 -10.22
CA VAL A 45 -7.77 -1.94 -11.17
C VAL A 45 -6.78 -3.10 -11.12
N ASP A 46 -6.37 -3.52 -9.93
CA ASP A 46 -5.44 -4.66 -9.75
C ASP A 46 -6.05 -5.95 -10.31
N SER A 47 -7.34 -6.20 -10.07
CA SER A 47 -8.06 -7.32 -10.67
C SER A 47 -8.09 -7.22 -12.19
N PHE A 48 -8.39 -6.06 -12.77
CA PHE A 48 -8.37 -5.85 -14.22
C PHE A 48 -7.00 -6.17 -14.82
N VAL A 49 -5.92 -5.63 -14.24
CA VAL A 49 -4.54 -5.91 -14.67
C VAL A 49 -4.27 -7.40 -14.64
N TYR A 50 -4.62 -8.09 -13.54
CA TYR A 50 -4.42 -9.54 -13.43
C TYR A 50 -5.11 -10.33 -14.55
N HIS A 51 -6.35 -9.96 -14.92
CA HIS A 51 -7.10 -10.66 -15.96
C HIS A 51 -6.55 -10.38 -17.36
N VAL A 52 -6.15 -9.15 -17.66
CA VAL A 52 -5.60 -8.77 -18.98
C VAL A 52 -4.19 -9.30 -19.17
N ASN A 53 -3.39 -9.28 -18.11
CA ASN A 53 -1.99 -9.71 -18.12
C ASN A 53 -1.80 -11.14 -17.60
N ALA A 54 -2.82 -12.00 -17.54
CA ALA A 54 -2.69 -13.35 -16.99
C ALA A 54 -1.58 -14.22 -17.64
N SER A 55 -1.11 -13.86 -18.84
CA SER A 55 0.02 -14.48 -19.54
C SER A 55 1.39 -13.88 -19.17
N SER A 56 1.45 -12.63 -18.71
CA SER A 56 2.63 -12.09 -18.05
C SER A 56 2.52 -12.48 -16.58
N LYS A 57 3.58 -13.04 -16.02
CA LYS A 57 3.67 -13.20 -14.56
C LYS A 57 3.91 -11.82 -13.95
N ASP A 58 3.03 -10.87 -14.20
CA ASP A 58 3.08 -9.54 -13.61
C ASP A 58 2.83 -9.71 -12.13
N PHE A 59 3.97 -9.73 -11.46
CA PHE A 59 4.32 -9.99 -10.06
C PHE A 59 3.52 -9.26 -8.97
N ASP A 60 2.29 -8.80 -9.23
CA ASP A 60 1.37 -8.35 -8.17
C ASP A 60 1.07 -9.50 -7.18
N SER A 61 1.42 -10.74 -7.53
CA SER A 61 1.36 -11.93 -6.67
C SER A 61 2.65 -12.28 -5.92
N ILE A 62 3.75 -11.50 -5.94
CA ILE A 62 4.95 -11.86 -5.18
C ILE A 62 4.60 -11.92 -3.70
N SER A 63 4.21 -13.11 -3.24
CA SER A 63 4.13 -13.42 -1.84
C SER A 63 5.55 -13.41 -1.28
N VAL A 64 5.67 -13.11 0.01
CA VAL A 64 6.94 -13.26 0.74
C VAL A 64 7.54 -14.65 0.52
N ASP A 65 6.72 -15.66 0.22
CA ASP A 65 7.11 -17.03 -0.06
C ASP A 65 7.65 -17.25 -1.49
N GLU A 66 7.19 -16.50 -2.50
CA GLU A 66 7.75 -16.56 -3.86
C GLU A 66 9.15 -15.92 -3.94
N LEU A 67 9.45 -14.91 -3.11
CA LEU A 67 10.80 -14.33 -3.01
C LEU A 67 11.83 -15.29 -2.42
N LYS A 68 11.41 -16.14 -1.48
CA LYS A 68 12.28 -17.20 -0.95
C LYS A 68 12.75 -18.13 -2.07
N ASN A 69 11.92 -18.33 -3.11
CA ASN A 69 12.28 -19.10 -4.30
C ASN A 69 13.17 -18.31 -5.28
N PHE A 70 12.98 -16.99 -5.42
CA PHE A 70 13.88 -16.12 -6.21
C PHE A 70 15.31 -16.10 -5.64
N LYS A 71 15.46 -16.04 -4.31
CA LYS A 71 16.74 -16.06 -3.59
C LYS A 71 17.62 -17.27 -3.97
N LYS A 72 17.00 -18.41 -4.31
CA LYS A 72 17.69 -19.66 -4.67
C LYS A 72 18.08 -19.77 -6.15
N LYS A 73 17.48 -18.98 -7.05
CA LYS A 73 17.62 -19.19 -8.51
C LYS A 73 18.45 -18.16 -9.27
N LYS A 74 18.59 -16.92 -8.78
CA LYS A 74 19.35 -15.87 -9.49
C LYS A 74 19.86 -14.83 -8.50
N ARG A 75 21.18 -14.56 -8.48
CA ARG A 75 21.71 -13.32 -7.89
C ARG A 75 21.63 -12.25 -8.96
N ILE A 76 20.86 -11.20 -8.70
CA ILE A 76 20.86 -10.01 -9.56
C ILE A 76 22.18 -9.27 -9.30
N THR A 77 23.02 -9.20 -10.33
CA THR A 77 24.37 -8.61 -10.26
C THR A 77 24.43 -7.17 -10.72
N LYS A 78 23.31 -6.61 -11.20
CA LYS A 78 23.20 -5.23 -11.68
C LYS A 78 21.81 -4.71 -11.39
N ASN A 79 21.71 -3.42 -11.11
CA ASN A 79 20.42 -2.75 -10.96
C ASN A 79 19.65 -2.73 -12.29
N VAL A 80 18.36 -3.05 -12.24
CA VAL A 80 17.43 -3.02 -13.38
C VAL A 80 16.16 -2.30 -12.92
N SER A 81 15.66 -1.36 -13.72
CA SER A 81 14.40 -0.66 -13.47
C SER A 81 13.43 -0.91 -14.62
N GLU A 82 12.18 -1.22 -14.28
CA GLU A 82 11.08 -1.47 -15.21
C GLU A 82 9.91 -0.51 -14.88
N LYS A 83 9.38 0.16 -15.90
CA LYS A 83 8.17 0.99 -15.82
C LYS A 83 7.04 0.32 -16.61
N ASN A 84 5.83 0.28 -16.05
CA ASN A 84 4.64 -0.24 -16.70
C ASN A 84 3.44 0.69 -16.43
N THR A 85 2.76 1.09 -17.51
CA THR A 85 1.59 1.97 -17.47
C THR A 85 0.34 1.19 -17.90
N THR A 86 -0.70 1.23 -17.08
CA THR A 86 -2.00 0.58 -17.36
C THR A 86 -3.03 1.62 -17.78
N PHE A 87 -3.76 1.31 -18.85
CA PHE A 87 -4.84 2.13 -19.37
C PHE A 87 -6.20 1.45 -19.19
N TYR A 88 -7.21 2.24 -18.87
CA TYR A 88 -8.61 1.84 -18.93
C TYR A 88 -9.41 2.93 -19.61
N ARG A 89 -10.16 2.57 -20.66
CA ARG A 89 -10.91 3.53 -21.51
C ARG A 89 -10.06 4.72 -21.96
N GLN A 90 -8.84 4.44 -22.43
CA GLN A 90 -7.86 5.42 -22.91
C GLN A 90 -7.32 6.39 -21.84
N LYS A 91 -7.67 6.22 -20.57
CA LYS A 91 -7.08 6.97 -19.45
C LYS A 91 -6.04 6.12 -18.71
N ILE A 92 -5.03 6.76 -18.16
CA ILE A 92 -4.05 6.12 -17.28
C ILE A 92 -4.72 5.87 -15.93
N VAL A 93 -4.69 4.61 -15.47
CA VAL A 93 -5.25 4.22 -14.16
C VAL A 93 -4.19 3.74 -13.18
N LYS A 94 -3.02 3.35 -13.68
CA LYS A 94 -1.90 2.88 -12.86
C LYS A 94 -0.57 3.12 -13.56
N VAL A 95 0.41 3.68 -12.84
CA VAL A 95 1.82 3.71 -13.24
C VAL A 95 2.62 2.93 -12.20
N LYS A 96 3.39 1.94 -12.64
CA LYS A 96 4.15 1.04 -11.78
C LYS A 96 5.63 1.12 -12.10
N HIS A 97 6.44 1.35 -11.07
CA HIS A 97 7.90 1.28 -11.13
C HIS A 97 8.39 0.09 -10.30
N LYS A 98 9.31 -0.66 -10.89
CA LYS A 98 9.94 -1.82 -10.26
C LYS A 98 11.45 -1.73 -10.40
N ASP A 99 12.12 -1.63 -9.27
CA ASP A 99 13.59 -1.66 -9.23
C ASP A 99 14.03 -2.99 -8.64
N TYR A 100 14.78 -3.76 -9.44
CA TYR A 100 15.57 -4.87 -8.95
C TYR A 100 16.97 -4.36 -8.70
N LEU A 101 17.36 -4.27 -7.44
CA LEU A 101 18.69 -3.84 -7.07
C LEU A 101 19.59 -5.05 -6.81
N GLU A 102 20.89 -4.78 -6.75
CA GLU A 102 21.89 -5.73 -6.29
C GLU A 102 21.50 -6.42 -4.98
N ASN A 103 22.00 -7.64 -4.80
CA ASN A 103 21.70 -8.51 -3.65
C ASN A 103 20.23 -8.96 -3.56
N ASN A 104 19.48 -8.89 -4.66
CA ASN A 104 18.06 -9.27 -4.72
C ASN A 104 17.15 -8.40 -3.86
N PHE A 105 17.54 -7.15 -3.61
CA PHE A 105 16.63 -6.18 -3.05
C PHE A 105 15.64 -5.73 -4.13
N VAL A 106 14.36 -5.64 -3.78
CA VAL A 106 13.30 -5.24 -4.72
C VAL A 106 12.54 -4.07 -4.13
N LYS A 107 12.37 -3.01 -4.93
CA LYS A 107 11.47 -1.88 -4.65
C LYS A 107 10.35 -1.85 -5.68
N LEU A 108 9.14 -1.63 -5.21
CA LEU A 108 7.97 -1.44 -6.03
C LEU A 108 7.22 -0.19 -5.57
N LYS A 109 6.91 0.68 -6.51
CA LYS A 109 6.02 1.83 -6.33
C LYS A 109 4.91 1.75 -7.36
N ALA A 110 3.67 1.81 -6.92
CA ALA A 110 2.50 1.84 -7.79
C ALA A 110 1.64 3.06 -7.45
N PHE A 111 1.39 3.88 -8.47
CA PHE A 111 0.59 5.10 -8.41
C PHE A 111 -0.73 4.83 -9.13
N TYR A 112 -1.86 5.07 -8.45
CA TYR A 112 -3.20 4.81 -8.99
C TYR A 112 -3.93 6.13 -9.23
N PHE A 113 -4.58 6.23 -10.38
CA PHE A 113 -5.24 7.46 -10.82
C PHE A 113 -6.71 7.19 -11.12
N ASP A 114 -7.58 8.08 -10.67
CA ASP A 114 -9.00 8.11 -11.04
C ASP A 114 -9.30 9.43 -11.75
N GLU A 115 -9.68 9.37 -13.02
CA GLU A 115 -9.89 10.56 -13.88
C GLU A 115 -8.77 11.60 -13.80
N ASP A 116 -7.51 11.16 -13.79
CA ASP A 116 -6.29 11.99 -13.71
C ASP A 116 -5.95 12.50 -12.30
N GLU A 117 -6.78 12.21 -11.30
CA GLU A 117 -6.49 12.46 -9.90
C GLU A 117 -5.69 11.31 -9.28
N LEU A 118 -4.53 11.59 -8.68
CA LEU A 118 -3.79 10.59 -7.90
C LEU A 118 -4.59 10.23 -6.63
N VAL A 119 -5.04 8.98 -6.53
CA VAL A 119 -5.90 8.52 -5.42
C VAL A 119 -5.19 7.58 -4.44
N CYS A 120 -4.16 6.86 -4.89
CA CYS A 120 -3.45 5.91 -4.03
C CYS A 120 -2.00 5.71 -4.47
N ILE A 121 -1.11 5.57 -3.49
CA ILE A 121 0.27 5.12 -3.69
C ILE A 121 0.50 3.87 -2.85
N LYS A 122 0.93 2.78 -3.49
CA LYS A 122 1.40 1.57 -2.80
C LYS A 122 2.92 1.43 -2.95
N ILE A 123 3.61 1.25 -1.83
CA ILE A 123 5.05 1.02 -1.76
C ILE A 123 5.31 -0.32 -1.11
N TYR A 124 6.17 -1.10 -1.75
CA TYR A 124 6.68 -2.36 -1.21
C TYR A 124 8.19 -2.41 -1.38
N GLU A 125 8.89 -2.77 -0.32
CA GLU A 125 10.31 -3.07 -0.41
C GLU A 125 10.63 -4.39 0.28
N LEU A 126 11.56 -5.12 -0.32
CA LEU A 126 11.89 -6.47 0.06
C LEU A 126 13.39 -6.57 0.23
N PHE A 127 13.82 -6.69 1.48
CA PHE A 127 15.22 -6.83 1.82
C PHE A 127 15.61 -8.31 1.94
N PRO A 128 16.73 -8.72 1.32
CA PRO A 128 17.30 -10.02 1.61
C PRO A 128 17.65 -10.07 3.10
N SER A 129 17.22 -11.12 3.81
CA SER A 129 17.79 -11.41 5.13
C SER A 129 19.24 -11.93 4.96
N GLU A 130 20.16 -11.43 5.78
CA GLU A 130 21.55 -11.91 5.87
C GLU A 130 21.66 -13.25 6.59
N GLU A 131 20.64 -13.66 7.36
CA GLU A 131 20.63 -14.90 8.13
C GLU A 131 19.88 -16.03 7.42
N ILE A 132 20.42 -17.25 7.54
CA ILE A 132 19.91 -18.48 6.89
C ILE A 132 18.48 -18.86 7.35
N SER A 133 17.99 -18.32 8.48
CA SER A 133 16.71 -18.70 9.08
C SER A 133 15.63 -17.59 9.15
N SER A 134 15.93 -16.32 8.87
CA SER A 134 14.96 -15.24 9.09
C SER A 134 14.28 -14.78 7.81
N LYS A 135 12.94 -14.68 7.89
CA LYS A 135 12.02 -14.23 6.84
C LYS A 135 12.52 -12.89 6.27
N ALA A 136 12.44 -12.69 4.95
CA ALA A 136 12.81 -11.42 4.31
C ALA A 136 12.13 -10.24 5.05
N LYS A 137 12.86 -9.14 5.28
CA LYS A 137 12.26 -7.94 5.87
C LYS A 137 11.41 -7.29 4.78
N VAL A 138 10.13 -7.11 5.06
CA VAL A 138 9.16 -6.51 4.14
C VAL A 138 8.76 -5.16 4.68
N TYR A 139 8.95 -4.12 3.89
CA TYR A 139 8.34 -2.82 4.11
C TYR A 139 7.11 -2.70 3.22
N LYS A 140 6.00 -2.23 3.79
CA LYS A 140 4.76 -1.95 3.07
C LYS A 140 4.19 -0.62 3.58
N ARG A 141 3.86 0.27 2.66
CA ARG A 141 3.15 1.51 2.95
C ARG A 141 2.11 1.78 1.88
N VAL A 142 0.94 2.27 2.30
CA VAL A 142 -0.15 2.67 1.42
C VAL A 142 -0.60 4.05 1.84
N LEU A 143 -0.63 4.97 0.87
CA LEU A 143 -1.07 6.34 1.04
C LEU A 143 -2.33 6.55 0.22
N TYR A 144 -3.36 7.11 0.83
CA TYR A 144 -4.63 7.43 0.19
C TYR A 144 -4.77 8.94 0.08
N PHE A 145 -5.18 9.42 -1.08
CA PHE A 145 -5.29 10.85 -1.37
C PHE A 145 -6.67 11.23 -1.87
N LYS A 146 -7.06 12.49 -1.63
CA LYS A 146 -8.18 13.14 -2.31
C LYS A 146 -7.82 14.59 -2.56
N LYS A 147 -7.94 15.06 -3.80
CA LYS A 147 -7.58 16.41 -4.23
C LYS A 147 -6.16 16.80 -3.78
N ASN A 148 -5.21 15.86 -3.93
CA ASN A 148 -3.82 15.99 -3.49
C ASN A 148 -3.61 16.12 -1.96
N GLU A 149 -4.67 15.99 -1.15
CA GLU A 149 -4.58 15.96 0.31
C GLU A 149 -4.50 14.51 0.81
N LEU A 150 -3.60 14.25 1.75
CA LEU A 150 -3.46 12.94 2.38
C LEU A 150 -4.69 12.63 3.25
N LEU A 151 -5.40 11.55 2.93
CA LEU A 151 -6.50 11.03 3.75
C LEU A 151 -6.00 10.08 4.83
N LEU A 152 -5.10 9.17 4.47
CA LEU A 152 -4.60 8.12 5.35
C LEU A 152 -3.23 7.66 4.89
N ASP A 153 -2.36 7.42 5.87
CA ASP A 153 -1.10 6.72 5.71
C ASP A 153 -1.14 5.43 6.54
N SER A 154 -0.91 4.29 5.89
CA SER A 154 -0.92 3.00 6.58
C SER A 154 0.30 2.80 7.50
N SER A 155 1.33 3.64 7.38
CA SER A 155 2.59 3.53 8.10
C SER A 155 2.96 4.86 8.76
N ASN A 156 2.14 5.31 9.71
CA ASN A 156 2.31 6.54 10.51
C ASN A 156 3.62 6.64 11.34
N LYS A 157 4.61 5.74 11.19
CA LYS A 157 5.82 5.66 12.02
C LYS A 157 7.14 5.49 11.26
N ASP A 158 7.14 5.57 9.92
CA ASP A 158 8.34 5.29 9.13
C ASP A 158 8.61 6.43 8.13
N GLU A 159 9.60 7.26 8.46
CA GLU A 159 10.01 8.48 7.73
C GLU A 159 10.79 8.18 6.44
N LYS A 160 10.98 6.90 6.08
CA LYS A 160 11.81 6.50 4.94
C LYS A 160 11.47 7.21 3.62
N TYR A 161 10.20 7.58 3.44
CA TYR A 161 9.74 8.34 2.31
C TYR A 161 8.90 9.52 2.77
N GLU A 162 9.18 10.71 2.26
CA GLU A 162 8.31 11.86 2.50
C GLU A 162 7.05 11.75 1.64
N THR A 163 5.88 11.97 2.26
CA THR A 163 4.58 11.87 1.57
C THR A 163 4.49 12.83 0.39
N ASN A 164 4.99 14.06 0.56
CA ASN A 164 4.92 15.09 -0.48
C ASN A 164 5.84 14.79 -1.65
N GLU A 165 7.04 14.24 -1.41
CA GLU A 165 7.92 13.78 -2.49
C GLU A 165 7.27 12.68 -3.31
N LEU A 166 6.61 11.72 -2.65
CA LEU A 166 5.88 10.64 -3.33
C LEU A 166 4.69 11.15 -4.15
N LEU A 167 3.93 12.10 -3.58
CA LEU A 167 2.82 12.77 -4.28
C LEU A 167 3.33 13.46 -5.54
N ASN A 168 4.34 14.32 -5.41
CA ASN A 168 4.91 15.09 -6.51
C ASN A 168 5.49 14.17 -7.59
N PHE A 169 6.19 13.10 -7.18
CA PHE A 169 6.71 12.10 -8.10
C PHE A 169 5.57 11.41 -8.87
N GLY A 170 4.50 11.00 -8.19
CA GLY A 170 3.36 10.35 -8.83
C GLY A 170 2.68 11.26 -9.86
N VAL A 171 2.47 12.53 -9.53
CA VAL A 171 1.89 13.52 -10.45
C VAL A 171 2.80 13.72 -11.67
N ALA A 172 4.11 13.91 -11.46
CA ALA A 172 5.07 14.08 -12.55
C ALA A 172 5.10 12.87 -13.49
N GLN A 173 4.92 11.65 -12.98
CA GLN A 173 4.86 10.45 -13.81
C GLN A 173 3.60 10.40 -14.69
N LEU A 174 2.46 10.88 -14.18
CA LEU A 174 1.25 10.99 -15.00
C LEU A 174 1.45 11.99 -16.16
N GLU A 175 2.06 13.15 -15.87
CA GLU A 175 2.37 14.17 -16.86
C GLU A 175 3.34 13.65 -17.93
N GLU A 176 4.40 12.96 -17.53
CA GLU A 176 5.39 12.37 -18.43
C GLU A 176 4.74 11.41 -19.44
N GLU A 177 3.86 10.52 -18.96
CA GLU A 177 3.18 9.55 -19.82
C GLU A 177 2.26 10.24 -20.83
N TYR A 178 1.50 11.26 -20.43
CA TYR A 178 0.67 12.03 -21.35
C TYR A 178 1.51 12.75 -22.42
N GLN A 179 2.65 13.34 -22.04
CA GLN A 179 3.54 14.04 -22.97
C GLN A 179 4.23 13.09 -23.95
N SER A 180 4.64 11.90 -23.51
CA SER A 180 5.26 10.90 -24.40
C SER A 180 4.32 10.47 -25.53
N LYS A 181 3.00 10.51 -25.30
CA LYS A 181 1.98 10.08 -26.26
C LYS A 181 1.56 11.16 -27.26
N LEU A 182 1.89 12.43 -27.00
CA LEU A 182 1.69 13.51 -27.96
C LEU A 182 2.80 13.55 -29.03
N ASN A 183 3.91 12.87 -28.78
CA ASN A 183 5.09 12.86 -29.65
C ASN A 183 5.28 11.52 -30.41
N ASP A 184 4.39 10.54 -30.20
CA ASP A 184 4.29 9.26 -30.92
C ASP A 184 3.25 9.36 -32.05
#